data_AF-A0AAW9BT97-F1
#
_entry.id   AF-A0AAW9BT97-F1
#
_cell.length_a   1.000
_cell.length_b   1.000
_cell.length_c   1.000
_cell.angle_alpha   90.00
_cell.angle_beta   90.00
_cell.angle_gamma   90.00
#
_symmetry.space_group_name_H-M   'P 1'
#
loop_
_entity.id
_entity.type
_entity.pdbx_description
1 polymer ?
#
loop_
_entity_poly.entity_id
_entity_poly.type
_entity_poly.pdbx_seq_one_letter_code
_entity_poly.pdbx_strand_id
1 'polypeptide(L)'
;IYNAIRRDALLENVTVRSDGSIDFDDGSKTENTRVSYPIYHIENIVKPVSKGGHANKVIFLSADAFGVLPPVSKLTPEQTKYHFLSGFTAKLAGTERGITEPTPTFSACFGAAFLTLHPTKYAEVLVKRMEAAGAEAYLVNTGWNGTGKRISIQDTRGIIDAILDGSIEDAPTKHIPIFNLEVPT
;
A
#
# COMPACT_ATOMS: atom_id res chain seq x y z
N ILE A 1 0.60 0.87 -16.20
CA ILE A 1 -0.28 2.05 -15.98
C ILE A 1 -0.18 3.02 -17.15
N TYR A 2 1.00 3.56 -17.47
CA TYR A 2 1.16 4.52 -18.59
C TYR A 2 0.49 4.07 -19.91
N ASN A 3 0.76 2.84 -20.37
CA ASN A 3 0.15 2.30 -21.61
C ASN A 3 -1.37 2.08 -21.53
N ALA A 4 -1.98 2.11 -20.35
CA ALA A 4 -3.43 2.03 -20.17
C ALA A 4 -4.12 3.37 -20.46
N ILE A 5 -3.35 4.47 -20.49
CA ILE A 5 -3.83 5.80 -20.83
C ILE A 5 -3.90 5.89 -22.36
N ARG A 6 -5.10 5.65 -22.87
CA ARG A 6 -5.44 5.71 -24.30
C ARG A 6 -6.93 6.03 -24.43
N ARG A 7 -7.47 6.08 -25.66
CA ARG A 7 -8.92 6.27 -25.88
C ARG A 7 -9.72 5.33 -24.95
N ASP A 8 -10.80 5.86 -24.39
CA ASP A 8 -11.66 5.22 -23.37
C ASP A 8 -11.12 5.27 -21.92
N ALA A 9 -9.94 5.86 -21.70
CA ALA A 9 -9.51 6.36 -20.40
C ALA A 9 -9.97 7.82 -20.18
N LEU A 10 -10.11 8.22 -18.92
CA LEU A 10 -10.43 9.58 -18.52
C LEU A 10 -9.35 10.11 -17.57
N LEU A 11 -8.60 11.10 -18.06
CA LEU A 11 -7.64 11.89 -17.27
C LEU A 11 -8.37 12.94 -16.45
N GLU A 12 -7.94 13.15 -15.22
CA GLU A 12 -8.53 14.10 -14.28
C GLU A 12 -7.43 14.97 -13.64
N ASN A 13 -7.61 16.29 -13.70
CA ASN A 13 -6.74 17.32 -13.13
C ASN A 13 -5.29 17.36 -13.60
N VAL A 14 -4.90 16.61 -14.63
CA VAL A 14 -3.59 16.74 -15.27
C VAL A 14 -3.43 18.08 -15.99
N THR A 15 -2.19 18.51 -16.17
CA THR A 15 -1.87 19.65 -17.04
C THR A 15 -1.65 19.18 -18.47
N VAL A 16 -2.37 19.81 -19.39
CA VAL A 16 -2.26 19.55 -20.84
C VAL A 16 -1.68 20.79 -21.48
N ARG A 17 -0.56 20.63 -22.19
CA ARG A 17 0.12 21.71 -22.92
C ARG A 17 -0.67 22.08 -24.18
N SER A 18 -0.31 23.19 -24.80
CA SER A 18 -1.00 23.70 -26.00
C SER A 18 -0.93 22.75 -27.20
N ASP A 19 0.07 21.87 -27.27
CA ASP A 19 0.24 20.83 -28.28
C ASP A 19 -0.52 19.53 -27.97
N GLY A 20 -1.23 19.47 -26.84
CA GLY A 20 -1.94 18.30 -26.36
C GLY A 20 -1.09 17.30 -25.58
N SER A 21 0.22 17.52 -25.44
CA SER A 21 1.07 16.70 -24.57
C SER A 21 0.71 16.91 -23.10
N ILE A 22 0.86 15.86 -22.29
CA ILE A 22 0.53 15.90 -20.87
C ILE A 22 1.80 16.17 -20.08
N ASP A 23 1.69 17.08 -19.11
CA ASP A 23 2.69 17.26 -18.07
C ASP A 23 2.27 16.48 -16.83
N PHE A 24 2.87 15.32 -16.60
CA PHE A 24 2.58 14.48 -15.43
C PHE A 24 3.33 14.95 -14.17
N ASP A 25 4.31 15.84 -14.31
CA ASP A 25 5.10 16.37 -13.21
C ASP A 25 4.49 17.66 -12.63
N ASP A 26 3.52 18.26 -13.32
CA ASP A 26 2.83 19.47 -12.85
C ASP A 26 1.71 19.16 -11.85
N GLY A 27 2.02 19.34 -10.56
CA GLY A 27 1.09 19.26 -9.44
C GLY A 27 0.42 20.58 -9.04
N SER A 28 0.57 21.67 -9.83
CA SER A 28 0.11 23.02 -9.44
C SER A 28 -1.39 23.13 -9.16
N LYS A 29 -2.22 22.34 -9.84
CA LYS A 29 -3.66 22.21 -9.53
C LYS A 29 -3.87 21.35 -8.28
N THR A 30 -3.21 20.20 -8.24
CA THR A 30 -3.20 19.24 -7.14
C THR A 30 -2.14 18.16 -7.38
N GLU A 31 -1.50 17.67 -6.32
CA GLU A 31 -0.65 16.47 -6.35
C GLU A 31 -1.45 15.18 -6.58
N ASN A 32 -2.78 15.20 -6.40
CA ASN A 32 -3.66 14.05 -6.58
C ASN A 32 -4.29 14.02 -7.98
N THR A 33 -3.45 14.16 -9.01
CA THR A 33 -3.89 13.93 -10.40
C THR A 33 -4.30 12.47 -10.59
N ARG A 34 -5.27 12.21 -11.46
CA ARG A 34 -5.88 10.88 -11.62
C ARG A 34 -6.08 10.50 -13.07
N VAL A 35 -6.21 9.19 -13.27
CA VAL A 35 -6.71 8.61 -14.50
C VAL A 35 -7.58 7.42 -14.15
N SER A 36 -8.76 7.33 -14.76
CA SER A 36 -9.61 6.15 -14.71
C SER A 36 -9.62 5.47 -16.07
N TYR A 37 -9.64 4.14 -16.07
CA TYR A 37 -9.70 3.32 -17.29
C TYR A 37 -10.37 1.98 -16.97
N PRO A 38 -11.03 1.36 -17.95
CA PRO A 38 -11.50 -0.01 -17.81
C PRO A 38 -10.36 -0.96 -17.49
N ILE A 39 -10.57 -1.94 -16.60
CA ILE A 39 -9.51 -2.86 -16.15
C ILE A 39 -8.84 -3.61 -17.32
N TYR A 40 -9.58 -3.89 -18.40
CA TYR A 40 -9.06 -4.53 -19.61
C TYR A 40 -8.07 -3.67 -20.41
N HIS A 41 -7.80 -2.43 -19.98
CA HIS A 41 -6.69 -1.66 -20.53
C HIS A 41 -5.32 -2.21 -20.13
N ILE A 42 -5.27 -2.97 -19.02
CA ILE A 42 -4.10 -3.73 -18.58
C ILE A 42 -4.13 -5.12 -19.21
N GLU A 43 -3.01 -5.54 -19.79
CA GLU A 43 -2.90 -6.83 -20.50
C GLU A 43 -2.94 -8.02 -19.54
N ASN A 44 -2.07 -8.01 -18.52
CA ASN A 44 -1.94 -9.08 -17.54
C ASN A 44 -2.97 -8.93 -16.41
N ILE A 45 -4.20 -9.39 -16.67
CA ILE A 45 -5.29 -9.40 -15.69
C ILE A 45 -5.98 -10.77 -15.67
N VAL A 46 -6.62 -11.09 -14.55
CA VAL A 46 -7.50 -12.24 -14.47
C VAL A 46 -8.76 -11.99 -15.31
N LYS A 47 -9.14 -12.98 -16.12
CA LYS A 47 -10.31 -13.00 -17.00
C LYS A 47 -10.98 -14.39 -16.93
N PRO A 48 -12.29 -14.53 -17.21
CA PRO A 48 -13.25 -13.49 -17.60
C PRO A 48 -13.81 -12.66 -16.44
N VAL A 49 -13.60 -13.12 -15.20
CA VAL A 49 -14.09 -12.45 -13.98
C VAL A 49 -12.91 -12.15 -13.08
N SER A 50 -12.82 -10.92 -12.57
CA SER A 50 -11.76 -10.47 -11.66
C SER A 50 -11.91 -11.09 -10.26
N LYS A 51 -11.49 -12.36 -10.12
CA LYS A 51 -11.45 -13.08 -8.83
C LYS A 51 -10.22 -13.99 -8.77
N GLY A 52 -9.62 -14.13 -7.59
CA GLY A 52 -8.56 -15.10 -7.30
C GLY A 52 -9.04 -16.19 -6.34
N GLY A 53 -8.14 -17.12 -6.02
CA GLY A 53 -8.32 -18.03 -4.89
C GLY A 53 -8.19 -17.31 -3.54
N HIS A 54 -8.04 -18.09 -2.48
CA HIS A 54 -7.71 -17.53 -1.16
C HIS A 54 -6.33 -16.85 -1.20
N ALA A 55 -6.19 -15.75 -0.46
CA ALA A 55 -4.90 -15.06 -0.35
C ALA A 55 -4.00 -15.83 0.61
N ASN A 56 -2.76 -16.11 0.18
CA ASN A 56 -1.75 -16.76 1.02
C ASN A 56 -0.80 -15.72 1.67
N LYS A 57 -0.74 -14.50 1.12
CA LYS A 57 0.09 -13.40 1.62
C LYS A 57 -0.79 -12.15 1.75
N VAL A 58 -0.74 -11.48 2.89
CA VAL A 58 -1.45 -10.23 3.19
C VAL A 58 -0.43 -9.15 3.49
N ILE A 59 -0.44 -8.06 2.71
CA ILE A 59 0.58 -7.02 2.82
C ILE A 59 -0.08 -5.71 3.25
N PHE A 60 0.32 -5.20 4.40
CA PHE A 60 -0.06 -3.89 4.89
C PHE A 60 0.96 -2.85 4.42
N LEU A 61 0.52 -1.92 3.60
CA LEU A 61 1.35 -0.81 3.13
C LEU A 61 1.19 0.37 4.07
N SER A 62 2.29 0.77 4.72
CA SER A 62 2.34 1.97 5.56
C SER A 62 3.26 3.00 4.91
N ALA A 63 2.79 4.23 4.73
CA ALA A 63 3.64 5.34 4.33
C ALA A 63 4.13 6.07 5.59
N ASP A 64 5.11 5.49 6.29
CA ASP A 64 5.64 6.07 7.52
C ASP A 64 6.46 7.34 7.22
N ALA A 65 5.92 8.50 7.59
CA ALA A 65 6.60 9.79 7.46
C ALA A 65 7.62 10.06 8.59
N PHE A 66 7.60 9.29 9.69
CA PHE A 66 8.61 9.42 10.75
C PHE A 66 9.92 8.69 10.43
N GLY A 67 9.90 7.74 9.48
CA GLY A 67 11.09 6.98 9.10
C GLY A 67 11.57 5.99 10.15
N VAL A 68 10.63 5.45 10.94
CA VAL A 68 10.88 4.54 12.07
C VAL A 68 10.60 3.09 11.70
N LEU A 69 9.55 2.83 10.92
CA LEU A 69 9.21 1.48 10.49
C LEU A 69 10.30 0.92 9.57
N PRO A 70 10.70 -0.36 9.74
CA PRO A 70 11.62 -1.01 8.83
C PRO A 70 10.99 -1.17 7.43
N PRO A 71 11.79 -1.40 6.38
CA PRO A 71 11.27 -1.59 5.01
C PRO A 71 10.24 -2.71 4.91
N VAL A 72 10.46 -3.81 5.64
CA VAL A 72 9.54 -4.94 5.73
C VAL A 72 9.61 -5.59 7.11
N SER A 73 8.49 -6.10 7.59
CA SER A 73 8.42 -6.98 8.75
C SER A 73 7.44 -8.11 8.53
N LYS A 74 7.81 -9.32 8.97
CA LYS A 74 6.86 -10.42 9.13
C LYS A 74 6.07 -10.20 10.42
N LEU A 75 4.76 -10.38 10.36
CA LEU A 75 3.88 -10.13 11.51
C LEU A 75 3.42 -11.45 12.12
N THR A 76 3.39 -11.49 13.46
CA THR A 76 2.64 -12.54 14.17
C THR A 76 1.12 -12.35 13.98
N PRO A 77 0.28 -13.35 14.30
CA PRO A 77 -1.18 -13.19 14.28
C PRO A 77 -1.69 -12.01 15.13
N GLU A 78 -1.11 -11.80 16.31
CA GLU A 78 -1.47 -10.68 17.20
C GLU A 78 -1.06 -9.34 16.61
N GLN A 79 0.17 -9.25 16.07
CA GLN A 79 0.67 -8.06 15.39
C GLN A 79 -0.16 -7.74 14.15
N THR A 80 -0.59 -8.76 13.40
CA THR A 80 -1.47 -8.61 12.24
C THR A 80 -2.75 -7.89 12.62
N LYS A 81 -3.43 -8.37 13.67
CA LYS A 81 -4.66 -7.74 14.16
C LYS A 81 -4.40 -6.34 14.69
N TYR A 82 -3.32 -6.15 15.45
CA TYR A 82 -2.92 -4.86 16.01
C TYR A 82 -2.68 -3.82 14.90
N HIS A 83 -1.77 -4.10 13.97
CA HIS A 83 -1.42 -3.19 12.88
C HIS A 83 -2.58 -2.94 11.91
N PHE A 84 -3.43 -3.93 11.67
CA PHE A 84 -4.63 -3.74 10.87
C PHE A 84 -5.64 -2.78 11.53
N LEU A 85 -5.87 -2.93 12.84
CA LEU A 85 -6.76 -2.04 13.59
C LEU A 85 -6.17 -0.64 13.77
N SER A 86 -4.85 -0.54 14.01
CA SER A 86 -4.15 0.74 14.07
C SER A 86 -4.20 1.47 12.72
N GLY A 87 -3.90 0.76 11.63
CA GLY A 87 -3.86 1.32 10.28
C GLY A 87 -2.95 2.55 10.18
N PHE A 88 -1.79 2.49 10.82
CA PHE A 88 -0.82 3.58 10.83
C PHE A 88 -0.24 3.78 9.42
N THR A 89 -0.36 5.00 8.89
CA THR A 89 0.14 5.42 7.58
C THR A 89 0.21 6.95 7.52
N ALA A 90 0.43 7.54 6.35
CA ALA A 90 0.31 8.97 6.13
C ALA A 90 -0.80 9.27 5.11
N LYS A 91 -1.53 10.37 5.33
CA LYS A 91 -2.32 11.01 4.29
C LYS A 91 -1.36 11.77 3.38
N LEU A 92 -1.28 11.34 2.12
CA LEU A 92 -0.46 11.99 1.09
C LEU A 92 -1.17 13.25 0.57
N ALA A 93 -0.39 14.19 0.02
CA ALA A 93 -0.90 15.44 -0.51
C ALA A 93 -2.05 15.21 -1.52
N GLY A 94 -3.12 16.01 -1.38
CA GLY A 94 -4.25 16.04 -2.31
C GLY A 94 -5.27 14.89 -2.21
N THR A 95 -5.06 13.86 -1.36
CA THR A 95 -6.05 12.77 -1.20
C THR A 95 -7.30 13.22 -0.45
N GLU A 96 -7.17 14.20 0.44
CA GLU A 96 -8.26 14.90 1.11
C GLU A 96 -8.05 16.42 1.00
N ARG A 97 -9.15 17.19 0.93
CA ARG A 97 -9.06 18.67 0.84
C ARG A 97 -8.33 19.22 2.07
N GLY A 98 -7.29 20.00 1.84
CA GLY A 98 -6.49 20.66 2.89
C GLY A 98 -5.21 19.93 3.29
N ILE A 99 -4.93 18.75 2.74
CA ILE A 99 -3.66 18.04 2.96
C ILE A 99 -2.65 18.43 1.88
N THR A 100 -1.62 19.19 2.27
CA THR A 100 -0.53 19.65 1.39
C THR A 100 0.80 18.92 1.64
N GLU A 101 0.98 18.35 2.82
CA GLU A 101 2.18 17.62 3.23
C GLU A 101 1.80 16.24 3.82
N PRO A 102 2.70 15.23 3.74
CA PRO A 102 2.45 13.92 4.34
C PRO A 102 2.09 14.06 5.82
N THR A 103 0.83 13.74 6.16
CA THR A 103 0.33 13.87 7.53
C THR A 103 0.18 12.48 8.15
N PRO A 104 0.98 12.13 9.18
CA PRO A 104 0.84 10.86 9.89
C PRO A 104 -0.59 10.67 10.43
N THR A 105 -1.13 9.47 10.29
CA THR A 105 -2.49 9.17 10.72
C THR A 105 -2.65 7.71 11.14
N PHE A 106 -3.63 7.46 11.99
CA PHE A 106 -4.15 6.13 12.30
C PHE A 106 -5.49 5.98 11.60
N SER A 107 -5.49 5.33 10.44
CA SER A 107 -6.67 5.06 9.63
C SER A 107 -7.05 3.60 9.77
N ALA A 108 -7.87 3.27 10.78
CA ALA A 108 -8.27 1.90 11.08
C ALA A 108 -8.64 1.10 9.82
N CYS A 109 -8.16 -0.15 9.74
CA CYS A 109 -8.29 -1.03 8.57
C CYS A 109 -7.67 -0.45 7.28
N PHE A 110 -6.74 0.50 7.40
CA PHE A 110 -6.16 1.29 6.30
C PHE A 110 -7.19 2.06 5.46
N GLY A 111 -8.37 2.32 6.01
CA GLY A 111 -9.51 2.85 5.26
C GLY A 111 -10.62 3.43 6.12
N ALA A 112 -10.30 4.05 7.25
CA ALA A 112 -11.27 4.54 8.24
C ALA A 112 -12.36 5.42 7.62
N ALA A 113 -12.03 6.24 6.62
CA ALA A 113 -12.96 7.13 5.93
C ALA A 113 -14.12 6.41 5.20
N PHE A 114 -14.00 5.10 4.95
CA PHE A 114 -14.97 4.30 4.23
C PHE A 114 -15.69 3.27 5.10
N LEU A 115 -15.33 3.16 6.40
CA LEU A 115 -15.91 2.16 7.28
C LEU A 115 -17.31 2.59 7.74
N THR A 116 -18.28 1.72 7.51
CA THR A 116 -19.67 1.89 7.98
C THR A 116 -19.99 1.06 9.22
N LEU A 117 -19.03 0.27 9.70
CA LEU A 117 -19.13 -0.57 10.89
C LEU A 117 -17.92 -0.32 11.79
N HIS A 118 -17.98 -0.82 13.03
CA HIS A 118 -16.84 -0.76 13.92
C HIS A 118 -15.63 -1.53 13.36
N PRO A 119 -14.39 -0.99 13.42
CA PRO A 119 -13.18 -1.61 12.84
C PRO A 119 -12.94 -3.07 13.26
N THR A 120 -13.34 -3.43 14.48
CA THR A 120 -13.20 -4.81 14.98
C THR A 120 -13.97 -5.83 14.16
N LYS A 121 -15.07 -5.44 13.49
CA LYS A 121 -15.82 -6.34 12.60
C LYS A 121 -15.05 -6.67 11.34
N TYR A 122 -14.33 -5.71 10.79
CA TYR A 122 -13.45 -5.96 9.64
C TYR A 122 -12.26 -6.83 10.04
N ALA A 123 -11.65 -6.56 11.20
CA ALA A 123 -10.53 -7.35 11.72
C ALA A 123 -10.93 -8.80 12.01
N GLU A 124 -12.10 -9.02 12.63
CA GLU A 124 -12.65 -10.35 12.91
C GLU A 124 -12.80 -11.19 11.64
N VAL A 125 -13.37 -10.61 10.57
CA VAL A 125 -13.55 -11.30 9.29
C VAL A 125 -12.22 -11.53 8.59
N LEU A 126 -11.31 -10.56 8.60
CA LEU A 126 -9.98 -10.70 8.00
C LEU A 126 -9.20 -11.86 8.64
N VAL A 127 -9.10 -11.85 9.97
CA VAL A 127 -8.38 -12.89 10.73
C VAL A 127 -8.98 -14.26 10.44
N LYS A 128 -10.30 -14.41 10.50
CA LYS A 128 -10.97 -15.68 10.17
C LYS A 128 -10.63 -16.19 8.76
N ARG A 129 -10.52 -15.29 7.78
CA ARG A 129 -10.18 -15.67 6.40
C ARG A 129 -8.71 -16.03 6.24
N MET A 130 -7.83 -15.31 6.93
CA MET A 130 -6.39 -15.61 6.93
C MET A 130 -6.10 -16.95 7.60
N GLU A 131 -6.68 -17.21 8.77
CA GLU A 131 -6.54 -18.48 9.49
C GLU A 131 -7.01 -19.66 8.63
N ALA A 132 -8.18 -19.54 7.99
CA ALA A 132 -8.72 -20.59 7.13
C ALA A 132 -7.86 -20.87 5.89
N ALA A 133 -7.07 -19.89 5.43
CA ALA A 133 -6.20 -20.01 4.26
C ALA A 133 -4.73 -20.32 4.63
N GLY A 134 -4.36 -20.26 5.91
CA GLY A 134 -2.96 -20.30 6.33
C GLY A 134 -2.16 -19.09 5.82
N ALA A 135 -2.80 -17.92 5.72
CA ALA A 135 -2.18 -16.74 5.15
C ALA A 135 -1.21 -16.06 6.12
N GLU A 136 -0.08 -15.60 5.60
CA GLU A 136 0.93 -14.84 6.35
C GLU A 136 0.78 -13.34 6.09
N ALA A 137 1.13 -12.51 7.08
CA ALA A 137 1.04 -11.06 6.97
C ALA A 137 2.39 -10.35 7.12
N TYR A 138 2.51 -9.25 6.36
CA TYR A 138 3.71 -8.42 6.33
C TYR A 138 3.31 -6.95 6.46
N LEU A 139 4.14 -6.19 7.17
CA LEU A 139 4.09 -4.73 7.19
C LEU A 139 5.22 -4.19 6.31
N VAL A 140 4.89 -3.46 5.26
CA VAL A 140 5.85 -2.90 4.32
C VAL A 140 5.81 -1.37 4.40
N ASN A 141 6.95 -0.76 4.72
CA ASN A 141 7.10 0.68 4.71
C ASN A 141 7.35 1.16 3.26
N THR A 142 6.40 1.93 2.74
CA THR A 142 6.46 2.60 1.43
C THR A 142 6.65 4.12 1.54
N GLY A 143 6.85 4.58 2.78
CA GLY A 143 7.11 5.95 3.16
C GLY A 143 8.61 6.23 3.20
N TRP A 144 9.05 6.85 4.28
CA TRP A 144 10.40 7.37 4.45
C TRP A 144 11.24 6.48 5.37
N ASN A 145 12.55 6.71 5.36
CA ASN A 145 13.52 6.08 6.24
C ASN A 145 14.23 7.12 7.14
N GLY A 146 15.14 6.66 8.00
CA GLY A 146 15.90 7.53 8.90
C GLY A 146 16.81 8.58 8.23
N THR A 147 16.97 8.55 6.90
CA THR A 147 17.69 9.60 6.15
C THR A 147 16.73 10.69 5.63
N GLY A 148 15.44 10.62 5.94
CA GLY A 148 14.41 11.53 5.41
C GLY A 148 14.13 11.34 3.92
N LYS A 149 14.57 10.24 3.31
CA LYS A 149 14.27 9.90 1.92
C LYS A 149 13.18 8.86 1.86
N ARG A 150 12.33 8.96 0.83
CA ARG A 150 11.35 7.92 0.54
C ARG A 150 12.08 6.64 0.12
N ILE A 151 11.61 5.49 0.60
CA ILE A 151 12.14 4.18 0.20
C ILE A 151 11.96 4.04 -1.32
N SER A 152 13.01 3.59 -2.00
CA SER A 152 12.99 3.46 -3.47
C SER A 152 11.92 2.48 -3.89
N ILE A 153 11.18 2.80 -4.96
CA ILE A 153 10.21 1.88 -5.56
C ILE A 153 10.88 0.58 -6.05
N GLN A 154 12.17 0.64 -6.40
CA GLN A 154 12.94 -0.55 -6.79
C GLN A 154 13.12 -1.48 -5.59
N ASP A 155 13.49 -0.95 -4.43
CA ASP A 155 13.68 -1.73 -3.21
C ASP A 155 12.34 -2.30 -2.72
N THR A 156 11.27 -1.49 -2.74
CA THR A 156 9.93 -1.96 -2.41
C THR A 156 9.50 -3.10 -3.33
N ARG A 157 9.76 -3.01 -4.65
CA ARG A 157 9.44 -4.11 -5.57
C ARG A 157 10.23 -5.37 -5.26
N GLY A 158 11.52 -5.27 -4.97
CA GLY A 158 12.33 -6.42 -4.55
C GLY A 158 11.80 -7.07 -3.26
N ILE A 159 11.33 -6.27 -2.30
CA ILE A 159 10.65 -6.76 -1.09
C ILE A 159 9.35 -7.50 -1.44
N ILE A 160 8.53 -6.94 -2.32
CA ILE A 160 7.27 -7.57 -2.75
C ILE A 160 7.56 -8.89 -3.47
N ASP A 161 8.55 -8.93 -4.35
CA ASP A 161 8.97 -10.15 -5.04
C ASP A 161 9.39 -11.22 -4.03
N ALA A 162 10.21 -10.86 -3.04
CA ALA A 162 10.66 -11.78 -1.98
C ALA A 162 9.52 -12.31 -1.08
N ILE A 163 8.49 -11.51 -0.84
CA ILE A 163 7.28 -11.95 -0.12
C ILE A 163 6.48 -12.93 -0.98
N LEU A 164 6.34 -12.65 -2.27
CA LEU A 164 5.48 -13.42 -3.17
C LEU A 164 6.11 -14.74 -3.62
N ASP A 165 7.44 -14.78 -3.80
CA ASP A 165 8.17 -16.00 -4.17
C ASP A 165 8.54 -16.87 -2.94
N GLY A 166 8.40 -16.33 -1.73
CA GLY A 166 8.65 -17.04 -0.47
C GLY A 166 10.11 -17.01 0.00
N SER A 167 11.03 -16.39 -0.74
CA SER A 167 12.44 -16.27 -0.34
C SER A 167 12.64 -15.51 0.98
N ILE A 168 11.69 -14.65 1.36
CA ILE A 168 11.72 -13.95 2.66
C ILE A 168 11.57 -14.91 3.85
N GLU A 169 11.00 -16.11 3.66
CA GLU A 169 10.78 -17.08 4.75
C GLU A 169 12.07 -17.77 5.21
N ASP A 170 13.03 -17.91 4.30
CA ASP A 170 14.31 -18.58 4.56
C ASP A 170 15.41 -17.59 5.00
N ALA A 171 15.11 -16.28 4.96
CA ALA A 171 16.04 -15.24 5.36
C ALA A 171 16.25 -15.27 6.89
N PRO A 172 17.51 -15.16 7.39
CA PRO A 172 17.73 -14.97 8.81
C PRO A 172 17.04 -13.68 9.27
N THR A 173 16.44 -13.72 10.46
CA THR A 173 15.67 -12.59 10.98
C THR A 173 16.21 -12.09 12.30
N LYS A 174 15.84 -10.85 12.64
CA LYS A 174 16.05 -10.26 13.96
C LYS A 174 14.80 -9.51 14.39
N HIS A 175 14.62 -9.36 15.71
CA HIS A 175 13.59 -8.50 16.25
C HIS A 175 14.14 -7.09 16.46
N ILE A 176 13.44 -6.08 15.94
CA ILE A 176 13.78 -4.68 16.24
C ILE A 176 13.16 -4.25 17.59
N PRO A 177 13.85 -3.43 18.39
CA PRO A 177 13.37 -3.03 19.71
C PRO A 177 12.11 -2.15 19.62
N ILE A 178 11.43 -1.99 20.78
CA ILE A 178 10.19 -1.21 20.96
C ILE A 178 8.97 -1.84 20.29
N PHE A 179 8.98 -1.96 18.97
CA PHE A 179 7.87 -2.54 18.20
C PHE A 179 7.88 -4.07 18.20
N ASN A 180 9.04 -4.68 18.50
CA ASN A 180 9.24 -6.12 18.47
C ASN A 180 8.86 -6.75 17.12
N LEU A 181 9.19 -6.08 16.02
CA LEU A 181 8.91 -6.55 14.66
C LEU A 181 10.05 -7.45 14.17
N GLU A 182 9.68 -8.58 13.55
CA GLU A 182 10.61 -9.49 12.91
C GLU A 182 11.00 -8.96 11.53
N VAL A 183 12.29 -8.72 11.30
CA VAL A 183 12.83 -8.18 10.05
C VAL A 183 13.93 -9.09 9.49
N PRO A 184 14.01 -9.28 8.16
CA PRO A 184 15.11 -10.01 7.53
C PRO A 184 16.45 -9.25 7.68
N THR A 185 17.57 -9.97 7.77
CA THR A 185 18.94 -9.42 7.95
C THR A 185 19.74 -9.38 6.68
#